data_AF-A0A7V1LZS4-F1
#
_entry.id   AF-A0A7V1LZS4-F1
#
_cell.length_a   1.000
_cell.length_b   1.000
_cell.length_c   1.000
_cell.angle_alpha   90.00
_cell.angle_beta   90.00
_cell.angle_gamma   90.00
#
_symmetry.space_group_name_H-M   'P 1'
#
loop_
_entity.id
_entity.type
_entity.pdbx_description
1 polymer ?
#
loop_
_entity_poly.entity_id
_entity_poly.type
_entity_poly.pdbx_seq_one_letter_code
_entity_poly.pdbx_strand_id
1 'polypeptide(L)'
;MKHTKPVDLIFEPSSKIMFASNCFVDVPTILQYENMPLVECFQEISGSRTLRCNLFSNSGDLLAVLKGTQLYKTRFGESAEIRLRHHADATVCEQNGKELFVAKRRGPTALSIEAELHTFDGSFVSCHTSVDGYINAKDQGNLQIGGLTVMGSTLVGCPIGILLYSDGGIALGASYPHQEDAEIDVPEVVVRELGLLNQRIKSS
;
A
#
# COMPACT_ATOMS: atom_id res chain seq x y z
N MET A 1 -50.11 -4.27 -15.49
CA MET A 1 -49.14 -3.38 -14.80
C MET A 1 -47.92 -4.23 -14.46
N LYS A 2 -46.73 -3.87 -14.98
CA LYS A 2 -45.48 -4.59 -14.68
C LYS A 2 -44.99 -4.13 -13.32
N HIS A 3 -44.85 -5.06 -12.37
CA HIS A 3 -44.20 -4.80 -11.09
C HIS A 3 -42.70 -4.59 -11.32
N THR A 4 -42.23 -3.35 -11.24
CA THR A 4 -40.82 -3.03 -11.11
C THR A 4 -40.37 -3.49 -9.73
N LYS A 5 -39.40 -4.41 -9.66
CA LYS A 5 -38.74 -4.76 -8.40
C LYS A 5 -38.14 -3.48 -7.79
N PRO A 6 -38.25 -3.27 -6.46
CA PRO A 6 -37.50 -2.19 -5.82
C PRO A 6 -36.00 -2.42 -6.06
N VAL A 7 -35.31 -1.35 -6.43
CA VAL A 7 -33.84 -1.33 -6.48
C VAL A 7 -33.39 -1.29 -5.03
N ASP A 8 -32.81 -2.40 -4.55
CA ASP A 8 -32.19 -2.43 -3.23
C ASP A 8 -30.98 -1.48 -3.25
N LEU A 9 -31.01 -0.43 -2.43
CA LEU A 9 -29.88 0.43 -2.16
C LEU A 9 -28.86 -0.36 -1.33
N ILE A 10 -27.83 -0.87 -1.99
CA ILE A 10 -26.68 -1.48 -1.31
C ILE A 10 -25.79 -0.34 -0.83
N PHE A 11 -25.77 -0.09 0.48
CA PHE A 11 -24.83 0.85 1.08
C PHE A 11 -23.45 0.17 1.20
N GLU A 12 -22.54 0.49 0.28
CA GLU A 12 -21.16 0.05 0.38
C GLU A 12 -20.39 0.99 1.33
N PRO A 13 -19.85 0.49 2.46
CA PRO A 13 -19.05 1.33 3.34
C PRO A 13 -17.78 1.79 2.61
N SER A 14 -17.52 3.10 2.64
CA SER A 14 -16.27 3.70 2.14
C SER A 14 -15.05 3.00 2.74
N SER A 15 -14.02 2.70 1.94
CA SER A 15 -12.77 2.18 2.50
C SER A 15 -12.04 3.31 3.20
N LYS A 16 -11.66 3.09 4.46
CA LYS A 16 -10.91 4.07 5.26
C LYS A 16 -9.57 3.47 5.65
N ILE A 17 -8.49 4.00 5.11
CA ILE A 17 -7.14 3.59 5.43
C ILE A 17 -6.44 4.71 6.17
N MET A 18 -5.95 4.39 7.36
CA MET A 18 -4.99 5.21 8.09
C MET A 18 -3.59 4.77 7.64
N PHE A 19 -2.85 5.70 7.03
CA PHE A 19 -1.46 5.50 6.66
C PHE A 19 -0.65 6.66 7.25
N ALA A 20 0.36 6.33 8.06
CA ALA A 20 0.98 7.26 9.01
C ALA A 20 -0.09 7.95 9.90
N SER A 21 -0.13 9.28 9.89
CA SER A 21 -1.11 10.10 10.60
C SER A 21 -2.27 10.60 9.73
N ASN A 22 -2.38 10.11 8.49
CA ASN A 22 -3.35 10.60 7.50
C ASN A 22 -4.41 9.54 7.19
N CYS A 23 -5.61 10.01 6.84
CA CYS A 23 -6.77 9.19 6.50
C CYS A 23 -7.01 9.25 4.98
N PHE A 24 -7.19 8.10 4.36
CA PHE A 24 -7.46 7.93 2.94
C PHE A 24 -8.81 7.26 2.78
N VAL A 25 -9.75 7.97 2.14
CA VAL A 25 -11.14 7.52 1.97
C VAL A 25 -11.41 7.29 0.49
N ASP A 26 -11.76 6.05 0.13
CA ASP A 26 -12.01 5.64 -1.27
C ASP A 26 -10.85 5.99 -2.22
N VAL A 27 -9.62 5.84 -1.72
CA VAL A 27 -8.38 6.01 -2.48
C VAL A 27 -7.86 4.62 -2.86
N PRO A 28 -7.83 4.25 -4.16
CA PRO A 28 -7.45 2.91 -4.59
C PRO A 28 -5.95 2.65 -4.43
N THR A 29 -5.08 3.62 -4.70
CA THR A 29 -3.63 3.48 -4.50
C THR A 29 -3.20 4.39 -3.35
N ILE A 30 -2.88 3.82 -2.20
CA ILE A 30 -2.50 4.58 -1.00
C ILE A 30 -1.08 5.13 -1.16
N LEU A 31 -0.17 4.27 -1.61
CA LEU A 31 1.23 4.59 -1.83
C LEU A 31 1.69 4.06 -3.18
N GLN A 32 2.21 4.94 -4.02
CA GLN A 32 2.80 4.63 -5.32
C GLN A 32 4.25 5.13 -5.36
N TYR A 33 5.13 4.33 -5.95
CA TYR A 33 6.48 4.75 -6.33
C TYR A 33 6.58 4.70 -7.84
N GLU A 34 6.87 5.85 -8.45
CA GLU A 34 6.83 6.05 -9.89
C GLU A 34 5.49 5.59 -10.48
N ASN A 35 5.53 4.56 -11.33
CA ASN A 35 4.38 3.95 -11.99
C ASN A 35 3.88 2.68 -11.28
N MET A 36 4.47 2.32 -10.15
CA MET A 36 4.22 1.06 -9.47
C MET A 36 3.54 1.27 -8.11
N PRO A 37 2.34 0.69 -7.90
CA PRO A 37 1.71 0.74 -6.60
C PRO A 37 2.50 -0.11 -5.59
N LEU A 38 2.80 0.47 -4.42
CA LEU A 38 3.38 -0.25 -3.29
C LEU A 38 2.28 -0.74 -2.35
N VAL A 39 1.25 0.08 -2.10
CA VAL A 39 0.11 -0.24 -1.25
C VAL A 39 -1.20 0.20 -1.92
N GLU A 40 -2.12 -0.74 -2.10
CA GLU A 40 -3.42 -0.52 -2.76
C GLU A 40 -4.58 -1.03 -1.91
N CYS A 41 -5.71 -0.35 -2.02
CA CYS A 41 -7.02 -0.92 -1.76
C CYS A 41 -7.62 -1.43 -3.06
N PHE A 42 -7.94 -2.71 -3.12
CA PHE A 42 -8.64 -3.28 -4.26
C PHE A 42 -9.88 -4.04 -3.80
N GLN A 43 -10.85 -4.16 -4.71
CA GLN A 43 -12.04 -4.95 -4.49
C GLN A 43 -11.79 -6.39 -4.95
N GLU A 44 -12.00 -7.35 -4.07
CA GLU A 44 -12.05 -8.76 -4.42
C GLU A 44 -13.29 -9.08 -5.24
N ILE A 45 -13.28 -10.21 -5.95
CA ILE A 45 -14.42 -10.73 -6.71
C ILE A 45 -15.65 -10.94 -5.79
N SER A 46 -15.41 -11.20 -4.50
CA SER A 46 -16.43 -11.30 -3.46
C SER A 46 -17.12 -9.98 -3.11
N GLY A 47 -16.65 -8.86 -3.66
CA GLY A 47 -17.11 -7.50 -3.34
C GLY A 47 -16.42 -6.90 -2.11
N SER A 48 -15.65 -7.69 -1.35
CA SER A 48 -14.91 -7.21 -0.18
C SER A 48 -13.72 -6.32 -0.61
N ARG A 49 -13.49 -5.22 0.11
CA ARG A 49 -12.28 -4.41 -0.12
C ARG A 49 -11.16 -4.93 0.77
N THR A 50 -9.99 -5.10 0.16
CA THR A 50 -8.81 -5.63 0.83
C THR A 50 -7.56 -4.88 0.41
N LEU A 51 -6.47 -5.09 1.14
CA LEU A 51 -5.19 -4.46 0.87
C LEU A 51 -4.34 -5.34 -0.06
N ARG A 52 -3.66 -4.72 -1.02
CA ARG A 52 -2.53 -5.32 -1.73
C ARG A 52 -1.26 -4.59 -1.34
N CYS A 53 -0.19 -5.32 -1.11
CA CYS A 53 1.14 -4.75 -0.90
C CYS A 53 2.19 -5.55 -1.68
N ASN A 54 3.01 -4.86 -2.47
CA ASN A 54 4.13 -5.46 -3.19
C ASN A 54 5.39 -5.38 -2.30
N LEU A 55 6.03 -6.51 -2.06
CA LEU A 55 7.18 -6.63 -1.17
C LEU A 55 8.44 -6.89 -2.01
N PHE A 56 9.31 -5.89 -2.09
CA PHE A 56 10.60 -6.00 -2.77
C PHE A 56 11.75 -6.23 -1.80
N SER A 57 12.85 -6.80 -2.28
CA SER A 57 14.14 -6.78 -1.61
C SER A 57 14.81 -5.42 -1.74
N ASN A 58 15.85 -5.19 -0.96
CA ASN A 58 16.76 -4.05 -1.14
C ASN A 58 17.51 -4.05 -2.48
N SER A 59 17.55 -5.17 -3.20
CA SER A 59 18.07 -5.28 -4.56
C SER A 59 17.03 -4.96 -5.64
N GLY A 60 15.76 -4.75 -5.26
CA GLY A 60 14.66 -4.49 -6.20
C GLY A 60 13.93 -5.74 -6.70
N ASP A 61 14.28 -6.94 -6.22
CA ASP A 61 13.59 -8.18 -6.59
C ASP A 61 12.22 -8.27 -5.92
N LEU A 62 11.16 -8.54 -6.69
CA LEU A 62 9.84 -8.80 -6.11
C LEU A 62 9.90 -10.13 -5.33
N LEU A 63 9.72 -10.06 -4.02
CA LEU A 63 9.75 -11.21 -3.14
C LEU A 63 8.36 -11.82 -2.97
N ALA A 64 7.35 -11.00 -2.72
CA ALA A 64 5.98 -11.48 -2.54
C ALA A 64 4.95 -10.39 -2.79
N VAL A 65 3.70 -10.81 -3.00
CA VAL A 65 2.54 -9.94 -3.00
C VAL A 65 1.64 -10.34 -1.85
N LEU A 66 1.43 -9.43 -0.91
CA LEU A 66 0.40 -9.56 0.12
C LEU A 66 -0.94 -9.17 -0.49
N LYS A 67 -1.98 -10.00 -0.33
CA LYS A 67 -3.38 -9.64 -0.62
C LYS A 67 -4.25 -10.03 0.56
N GLY A 68 -4.78 -9.05 1.27
CA GLY A 68 -5.54 -9.25 2.50
C GLY A 68 -4.75 -10.05 3.52
N THR A 69 -5.22 -11.27 3.80
CA THR A 69 -4.60 -12.21 4.75
C THR A 69 -3.80 -13.30 4.06
N GLN A 70 -3.49 -13.16 2.77
CA GLN A 70 -2.74 -14.15 2.00
C GLN A 70 -1.44 -13.55 1.47
N LEU A 71 -0.37 -14.33 1.56
CA LEU A 71 0.94 -13.97 1.03
C LEU A 71 1.28 -14.88 -0.15
N TYR A 72 1.48 -14.29 -1.32
CA TYR A 72 1.87 -15.01 -2.53
C TYR A 72 3.33 -14.75 -2.84
N LYS A 73 4.19 -15.74 -2.62
CA LYS A 73 5.62 -15.64 -2.84
C LYS A 73 5.98 -15.82 -4.31
N THR A 74 6.98 -15.07 -4.76
CA THR A 74 7.69 -15.34 -6.01
C THR A 74 8.79 -16.38 -5.78
N ARG A 75 9.47 -16.77 -6.85
CA ARG A 75 10.69 -17.60 -6.74
C ARG A 75 11.75 -17.01 -5.81
N PHE A 76 11.88 -15.68 -5.77
CA PHE A 76 12.83 -15.00 -4.90
C PHE A 76 12.35 -15.00 -3.45
N GLY A 77 11.04 -14.84 -3.24
CA GLY A 77 10.41 -14.88 -1.92
C GLY A 77 10.47 -16.23 -1.21
N GLU A 78 10.51 -17.34 -1.96
CA GLU A 78 10.63 -18.68 -1.36
C GLU A 78 11.92 -18.83 -0.55
N SER A 79 13.01 -18.22 -0.99
CA SER A 79 14.30 -18.25 -0.29
C SER A 79 14.49 -17.09 0.70
N ALA A 80 13.59 -16.10 0.73
CA ALA A 80 13.79 -14.85 1.45
C ALA A 80 13.22 -14.83 2.89
N GLU A 81 12.83 -15.98 3.43
CA GLU A 81 12.22 -16.16 4.77
C GLU A 81 11.04 -15.22 5.10
N ILE A 82 10.32 -14.72 4.09
CA ILE A 82 9.15 -13.86 4.33
C ILE A 82 7.97 -14.71 4.81
N ARG A 83 7.26 -14.24 5.83
CA ARG A 83 6.12 -14.95 6.42
C ARG A 83 5.00 -13.97 6.76
N LEU A 84 3.80 -14.53 6.90
CA LEU A 84 2.62 -13.82 7.35
C LEU A 84 2.23 -14.36 8.73
N ARG A 85 2.02 -13.46 9.69
CA ARG A 85 1.49 -13.75 11.01
C ARG A 85 0.13 -13.07 11.16
N HIS A 86 -0.81 -13.80 11.74
CA HIS A 86 -2.14 -13.28 12.03
C HIS A 86 -2.32 -13.14 13.53
N HIS A 87 -2.70 -11.93 13.94
CA HIS A 87 -3.15 -11.60 15.27
C HIS A 87 -4.66 -11.32 15.23
N ALA A 88 -5.30 -11.25 16.40
CA ALA A 88 -6.75 -11.04 16.49
C ALA A 88 -7.20 -9.77 15.74
N ASP A 89 -6.40 -8.71 15.80
CA ASP A 89 -6.66 -7.39 15.23
C ASP A 89 -5.65 -6.98 14.16
N ALA A 90 -4.66 -7.80 13.81
CA ALA A 90 -3.60 -7.40 12.89
C ALA A 90 -3.14 -8.52 11.95
N THR A 91 -2.69 -8.12 10.76
CA THR A 91 -1.90 -8.97 9.85
C THR A 91 -0.51 -8.36 9.74
N VAL A 92 0.50 -9.16 10.07
CA VAL A 92 1.91 -8.76 10.11
C VAL A 92 2.67 -9.58 9.08
N CYS A 93 3.29 -8.91 8.11
CA CYS A 93 4.27 -9.51 7.23
C CYS A 93 5.67 -9.22 7.76
N GLU A 94 6.46 -10.27 7.92
CA GLU A 94 7.83 -10.20 8.46
C GLU A 94 8.83 -10.85 7.52
N GLN A 95 10.07 -10.36 7.56
CA GLN A 95 11.23 -10.94 6.91
C GLN A 95 12.37 -10.99 7.92
N ASN A 96 12.99 -12.17 8.11
CA ASN A 96 14.08 -12.36 9.06
C ASN A 96 13.75 -11.84 10.47
N GLY A 97 12.49 -11.97 10.90
CA GLY A 97 11.99 -11.48 12.19
C GLY A 97 11.74 -9.97 12.28
N LYS A 98 11.96 -9.22 11.20
CA LYS A 98 11.64 -7.79 11.11
C LYS A 98 10.28 -7.58 10.44
N GLU A 99 9.44 -6.73 10.99
CA GLU A 99 8.13 -6.39 10.41
C GLU A 99 8.33 -5.47 9.21
N LEU A 100 7.87 -5.90 8.03
CA LEU A 100 7.90 -5.11 6.79
C LEU A 100 6.58 -4.39 6.54
N PHE A 101 5.47 -5.03 6.93
CA PHE A 101 4.14 -4.48 6.70
C PHE A 101 3.20 -4.96 7.79
N VAL A 102 2.48 -4.03 8.39
CA VAL A 102 1.52 -4.31 9.46
C VAL A 102 0.22 -3.61 9.15
N ALA A 103 -0.85 -4.38 8.97
CA ALA A 103 -2.22 -3.88 8.84
C ALA A 103 -3.02 -4.21 10.12
N LYS A 104 -3.31 -3.20 10.93
CA LYS A 104 -4.10 -3.29 12.18
C LYS A 104 -5.53 -2.81 11.94
N ARG A 105 -6.53 -3.53 12.43
CA ARG A 105 -7.94 -3.08 12.43
C ARG A 105 -8.13 -1.94 13.42
N ARG A 106 -8.77 -0.86 12.97
CA ARG A 106 -9.19 0.28 13.78
C ARG A 106 -10.71 0.37 13.73
N GLY A 107 -11.37 -0.43 14.55
CA GLY A 107 -12.83 -0.55 14.52
C GLY A 107 -13.34 -1.35 13.31
N PRO A 108 -14.63 -1.21 12.94
CA PRO A 108 -15.29 -2.09 11.98
C PRO A 108 -14.92 -1.82 10.51
N THR A 109 -14.47 -0.61 10.17
CA THR A 109 -14.32 -0.17 8.76
C THR A 109 -12.99 0.50 8.43
N ALA A 110 -12.08 0.64 9.41
CA ALA A 110 -10.79 1.27 9.17
C ALA A 110 -9.60 0.33 9.43
N LEU A 111 -8.54 0.50 8.64
CA LEU A 111 -7.26 -0.20 8.79
C LEU A 111 -6.16 0.83 9.02
N SER A 112 -5.23 0.53 9.91
CA SER A 112 -3.99 1.29 10.14
C SER A 112 -2.83 0.52 9.55
N ILE A 113 -2.00 1.20 8.77
CA ILE A 113 -0.86 0.61 8.07
C ILE A 113 0.43 1.20 8.64
N GLU A 114 1.33 0.32 9.04
CA GLU A 114 2.76 0.59 9.26
C GLU A 114 3.55 -0.22 8.22
N ALA A 115 4.57 0.38 7.62
CA ALA A 115 5.27 -0.24 6.52
C ALA A 115 6.74 0.19 6.44
N GLU A 116 7.61 -0.76 6.16
CA GLU A 116 9.01 -0.59 5.77
C GLU A 116 9.22 -1.40 4.49
N LEU A 117 9.13 -0.72 3.34
CA LEU A 117 9.07 -1.33 2.02
C LEU A 117 10.29 -0.92 1.22
N HIS A 118 10.75 -1.82 0.36
CA HIS A 118 11.62 -1.47 -0.74
C HIS A 118 10.82 -1.31 -2.03
N THR A 119 11.36 -0.56 -2.99
CA THR A 119 10.85 -0.37 -4.34
C THR A 119 11.54 -1.32 -5.32
N PHE A 120 11.08 -1.34 -6.57
CA PHE A 120 11.68 -2.18 -7.63
C PHE A 120 13.12 -1.79 -8.02
N ASP A 121 13.57 -0.59 -7.61
CA ASP A 121 14.97 -0.14 -7.78
C ASP A 121 15.78 -0.21 -6.47
N GLY A 122 15.21 -0.77 -5.41
CA GLY A 122 15.85 -0.95 -4.11
C GLY A 122 15.75 0.23 -3.15
N SER A 123 15.17 1.36 -3.56
CA SER A 123 14.89 2.50 -2.70
C SER A 123 14.04 2.10 -1.49
N PHE A 124 14.29 2.72 -0.33
CA PHE A 124 13.63 2.38 0.93
C PHE A 124 12.57 3.42 1.29
N VAL A 125 11.36 2.95 1.61
CA VAL A 125 10.22 3.76 2.03
C VAL A 125 9.72 3.25 3.37
N SER A 126 9.67 4.12 4.38
CA SER A 126 9.13 3.79 5.70
C SER A 126 7.98 4.70 6.11
N CYS A 127 7.06 4.12 6.87
CA CYS A 127 5.90 4.77 7.42
C CYS A 127 5.56 4.15 8.79
N HIS A 128 5.56 4.99 9.81
CA HIS A 128 5.19 4.62 11.17
C HIS A 128 4.07 5.53 11.69
N THR A 129 3.16 4.97 12.48
CA THR A 129 2.05 5.71 13.10
C THR A 129 2.55 6.70 14.15
N SER A 130 3.67 6.39 14.81
CA SER A 130 4.43 7.35 15.62
C SER A 130 5.56 7.92 14.77
N VAL A 131 5.54 9.23 14.58
CA VAL A 131 6.79 9.93 14.33
C VAL A 131 7.45 9.97 15.70
N ASP A 132 8.42 9.09 15.95
CA ASP A 132 9.44 9.39 16.95
C ASP A 132 10.13 10.63 16.40
N GLY A 133 9.61 11.80 16.78
CA GLY A 133 10.17 13.06 16.35
C GLY A 133 11.64 12.97 16.68
N TYR A 134 12.50 13.21 15.71
CA TYR A 134 13.86 13.58 16.04
C TYR A 134 13.73 14.86 16.86
N ILE A 135 13.75 14.74 18.18
CA ILE A 135 13.69 15.86 19.09
C ILE A 135 15.07 16.48 19.01
N ASN A 136 15.17 17.76 18.65
CA ASN A 136 16.39 18.51 18.89
C ASN A 136 16.66 18.45 20.41
N ALA A 137 17.69 17.72 20.81
CA ALA A 137 18.03 17.47 22.21
C ALA A 137 18.27 18.75 23.03
N LYS A 138 18.46 19.90 22.37
CA LYS A 138 18.62 21.20 23.04
C LYS A 138 17.30 21.95 23.31
N ASP A 139 16.28 21.79 22.46
CA ASP A 139 15.12 22.70 22.46
C ASP A 139 13.75 22.00 22.58
N GLN A 140 13.72 20.67 22.74
CA GLN A 140 12.46 19.87 22.75
C GLN A 140 11.54 20.12 21.53
N GLY A 141 12.04 20.77 20.48
CA GLY A 141 11.33 21.03 19.24
C GLY A 141 11.58 19.94 18.21
N ASN A 142 10.60 19.74 17.33
CA ASN A 142 10.70 18.83 16.18
C ASN A 142 11.86 19.24 15.27
N LEU A 143 12.74 18.29 14.92
CA LEU A 143 13.77 18.48 13.90
C LEU A 143 13.10 18.68 12.53
N GLN A 144 13.15 19.91 12.02
CA GLN A 144 12.75 20.23 10.65
C GLN A 144 13.94 20.05 9.70
N ILE A 145 13.84 19.09 8.79
CA ILE A 145 14.68 19.04 7.58
C ILE A 145 13.70 18.90 6.40
N GLY A 146 13.65 19.90 5.51
CA GLY A 146 12.81 19.88 4.29
C GLY A 146 11.43 20.56 4.38
N GLY A 147 10.99 21.00 5.55
CA GLY A 147 9.94 22.03 5.70
C GLY A 147 8.47 21.62 5.48
N LEU A 148 8.15 20.40 5.06
CA LEU A 148 6.76 19.95 4.89
C LEU A 148 6.40 18.84 5.88
N THR A 149 5.43 19.11 6.76
CA THR A 149 4.84 18.14 7.68
C THR A 149 3.34 18.11 7.44
N VAL A 150 2.83 16.97 6.96
CA VAL A 150 1.40 16.74 6.71
C VAL A 150 0.89 15.69 7.69
N MET A 151 0.09 16.14 8.66
CA MET A 151 -0.44 15.29 9.72
C MET A 151 -1.95 15.51 9.89
N GLY A 152 -2.68 14.44 10.23
CA GLY A 152 -4.11 14.52 10.51
C GLY A 152 -4.97 14.93 9.30
N SER A 153 -4.44 14.80 8.09
CA SER A 153 -5.16 15.16 6.87
C SER A 153 -6.07 14.03 6.40
N THR A 154 -7.15 14.38 5.71
CA THR A 154 -8.04 13.42 5.05
C THR A 154 -8.00 13.63 3.54
N LEU A 155 -7.60 12.61 2.79
CA LEU A 155 -7.67 12.59 1.33
C LEU A 155 -8.85 11.73 0.91
N VAL A 156 -9.69 12.26 0.02
CA VAL A 156 -10.94 11.59 -0.39
C VAL A 156 -11.01 11.49 -1.91
N GLY A 157 -11.20 10.27 -2.42
CA GLY A 157 -11.55 10.00 -3.83
C GLY A 157 -10.46 10.30 -4.87
N CYS A 158 -9.24 10.65 -4.45
CA CYS A 158 -8.11 10.76 -5.37
C CYS A 158 -7.65 9.36 -5.84
N PRO A 159 -7.20 9.20 -7.10
CA PRO A 159 -6.67 7.92 -7.58
C PRO A 159 -5.45 7.46 -6.81
N ILE A 160 -4.53 8.38 -6.49
CA ILE A 160 -3.29 8.10 -5.77
C ILE A 160 -3.21 9.00 -4.52
N GLY A 161 -3.08 8.39 -3.35
CA GLY A 161 -2.92 9.09 -2.08
C GLY A 161 -1.56 9.77 -1.95
N ILE A 162 -0.49 8.98 -2.05
CA ILE A 162 0.91 9.44 -1.99
C ILE A 162 1.64 8.88 -3.22
N LEU A 163 2.26 9.75 -4.00
CA LEU A 163 3.13 9.40 -5.11
C LEU A 163 4.57 9.84 -4.80
N LEU A 164 5.49 8.89 -4.84
CA LEU A 164 6.92 9.09 -4.66
C LEU A 164 7.62 8.97 -6.02
N TYR A 165 8.59 9.83 -6.27
CA TYR A 165 9.45 9.78 -7.45
C TYR A 165 10.87 9.37 -7.07
N SER A 166 11.59 8.77 -8.01
CA SER A 166 12.96 8.29 -7.88
C SER A 166 13.97 9.41 -7.65
N ASP A 167 13.64 10.64 -8.05
CA ASP A 167 14.41 11.85 -7.75
C ASP A 167 14.18 12.39 -6.33
N GLY A 168 13.34 11.73 -5.53
CA GLY A 168 12.96 12.12 -4.17
C GLY A 168 11.75 13.06 -4.10
N GLY A 169 11.12 13.37 -5.24
CA GLY A 169 9.87 14.14 -5.28
C GLY A 169 8.72 13.42 -4.57
N ILE A 170 7.77 14.20 -4.02
CA ILE A 170 6.57 13.68 -3.36
C ILE A 170 5.35 14.48 -3.84
N ALA A 171 4.28 13.79 -4.24
CA ALA A 171 2.98 14.37 -4.50
C ALA A 171 1.90 13.71 -3.61
N LEU A 172 0.90 14.51 -3.20
CA LEU A 172 -0.22 14.07 -2.37
C LEU A 172 -1.53 14.30 -3.11
N GLY A 173 -2.43 13.32 -3.11
CA GLY A 173 -3.72 13.40 -3.79
C GLY A 173 -3.59 13.56 -5.30
N ALA A 174 -2.75 12.74 -5.91
CA ALA A 174 -2.44 12.81 -7.33
C ALA A 174 -3.45 12.02 -8.18
N SER A 175 -3.65 12.50 -9.40
CA SER A 175 -4.12 11.72 -10.53
C SER A 175 -2.92 11.50 -11.46
N TYR A 176 -2.85 10.38 -12.16
CA TYR A 176 -1.90 10.26 -13.26
C TYR A 176 -2.04 11.47 -14.20
N PRO A 177 -0.95 12.07 -14.69
CA PRO A 177 -1.05 12.86 -15.91
C PRO A 177 -1.63 11.94 -16.99
N HIS A 178 -2.56 12.43 -17.81
CA HIS A 178 -2.99 11.74 -19.02
C HIS A 178 -1.72 11.27 -19.78
N GLN A 179 -1.45 9.97 -19.79
CA GLN A 179 -0.35 9.39 -20.55
C GLN A 179 -0.80 9.24 -22.00
N GLU A 180 -0.34 10.14 -22.87
CA GLU A 180 0.01 9.72 -24.23
C GLU A 180 1.33 8.94 -24.12
N ASP A 181 1.26 7.63 -24.31
CA ASP A 181 2.34 6.72 -24.72
C ASP A 181 3.73 6.91 -24.08
N ALA A 182 3.81 7.07 -22.76
CA ALA A 182 5.07 6.84 -22.06
C ALA A 182 5.28 5.32 -21.93
N GLU A 183 6.24 4.77 -22.68
CA GLU A 183 6.68 3.39 -22.56
C GLU A 183 7.16 3.15 -21.12
N ILE A 184 6.39 2.35 -20.39
CA ILE A 184 6.56 2.07 -18.98
C ILE A 184 7.77 1.14 -18.84
N ASP A 185 8.92 1.66 -18.42
CA ASP A 185 10.11 0.86 -18.11
C ASP A 185 9.97 0.22 -16.70
N VAL A 186 9.01 -0.68 -16.56
CA VAL A 186 8.95 -1.59 -15.41
C VAL A 186 9.86 -2.77 -15.73
N PRO A 187 10.81 -3.14 -14.83
CA PRO A 187 11.71 -4.25 -15.10
C PRO A 187 10.95 -5.49 -15.55
N GLU A 188 11.35 -6.09 -16.68
CA GLU A 188 10.64 -7.21 -17.34
C GLU A 188 10.40 -8.39 -16.38
N VAL A 189 11.31 -8.59 -15.43
CA VAL A 189 11.21 -9.58 -14.35
C VAL A 189 9.97 -9.33 -13.49
N VAL A 190 9.69 -8.08 -13.13
CA VAL A 190 8.54 -7.70 -12.31
C VAL A 190 7.24 -7.88 -13.09
N VAL A 191 7.20 -7.46 -14.36
CA VAL A 191 6.02 -7.67 -15.24
C VAL A 191 5.68 -9.15 -15.34
N ARG A 192 6.71 -9.99 -15.57
CA ARG A 192 6.55 -11.43 -15.71
C ARG A 192 6.07 -12.08 -14.42
N GLU A 193 6.67 -11.75 -13.28
CA GLU A 193 6.28 -12.32 -11.97
C GLU A 193 4.86 -11.88 -11.58
N LEU A 194 4.51 -10.60 -11.74
CA LEU A 194 3.15 -10.11 -11.51
C LEU A 194 2.13 -10.77 -12.46
N GLY A 195 2.51 -11.00 -13.72
CA GLY A 195 1.70 -11.73 -14.69
C GLY A 195 1.42 -13.17 -14.27
N LEU A 196 2.45 -13.91 -13.84
CA LEU A 196 2.33 -15.29 -13.35
C LEU A 196 1.51 -15.37 -12.06
N LEU A 197 1.71 -14.44 -11.13
CA LEU A 197 0.91 -14.30 -9.91
C LEU A 197 -0.56 -14.06 -10.25
N ASN A 198 -0.85 -13.14 -11.17
CA ASN A 198 -2.23 -12.86 -11.56
C ASN A 198 -2.90 -14.05 -12.28
N GLN A 199 -2.16 -14.88 -12.99
CA GLN A 199 -2.69 -16.12 -13.58
C GLN A 199 -2.98 -17.19 -12.51
N ARG A 200 -2.06 -17.41 -11.56
CA ARG A 200 -2.27 -18.35 -10.44
C ARG A 200 -3.51 -18.00 -9.62
N ILE A 201 -3.75 -16.71 -9.43
CA ILE A 201 -4.89 -16.18 -8.67
C ILE A 201 -6.22 -16.35 -9.42
N LYS A 202 -6.22 -16.34 -10.76
CA LYS A 202 -7.44 -16.63 -11.55
C LYS A 202 -7.79 -18.13 -11.60
N SER A 203 -6.86 -19.01 -11.23
CA SER A 203 -7.02 -20.47 -11.28
C SER A 203 -7.27 -21.13 -9.91
N SER A 204 -7.39 -20.34 -8.84
CA SER A 204 -7.75 -20.78 -7.48
C SER A 204 -9.14 -20.26 -7.11
#